data_AF-V2X3Z2-F1
#
_entry.id   AF-V2X3Z2-F1
#
_cell.length_a   1.000
_cell.length_b   1.000
_cell.length_c   1.000
_cell.angle_alpha   90.00
_cell.angle_beta   90.00
_cell.angle_gamma   90.00
#
_symmetry.space_group_name_H-M   'P 1'
#
loop_
_entity.id
_entity.type
_entity.pdbx_description
1 polymer ?
#
loop_
_entity_poly.entity_id
_entity_poly.type
_entity_poly.pdbx_seq_one_letter_code
_entity_poly.pdbx_strand_id
1 'polypeptide(L)'
;MSNPLSTLIPPPRLPIAVSEPFNDPKADIILRTSDKADFRVHRPILSLTSSFFMDMFSLPQPQKAGESDSKSPSTSDQVLPVDENSLVLDRVLRYVYPSCEPPPWSDLADIVPVIQVMTKYQMEQSMQFRRVMESLLARPLELGETGMSPPPGITLGVLCVMYLFKDSLPQEWLEKAAKLVLRIPLKVLIESRPCPQLEYMSARAYLDLLDYHKKCSESIKSRSLPAWSDAPDLLYECTNGAMTNGGLATSTMMTSDTPRNSFDYLRGIYKEHPYACVEWSSMAVLVNAGYSGGCSVCQGNPCPSRLKAMYKLFKTEVEAAVDTV
;
A
#
# COMPACT_ATOMS: atom_id res chain seq x y z
N MET A 1 -22.01 11.49 19.66
CA MET A 1 -21.55 11.09 18.31
C MET A 1 -20.90 9.72 18.46
N SER A 2 -21.47 8.69 17.84
CA SER A 2 -20.96 7.32 17.86
C SER A 2 -19.54 7.30 17.29
N ASN A 3 -18.61 6.58 17.90
CA ASN A 3 -17.26 6.41 17.35
C ASN A 3 -17.38 5.69 15.99
N PRO A 4 -16.93 6.28 14.86
CA PRO A 4 -17.05 5.66 13.54
C PRO A 4 -16.35 4.30 13.46
N LEU A 5 -15.39 4.03 14.35
CA LEU A 5 -14.74 2.72 14.46
C LEU A 5 -15.68 1.64 15.03
N SER A 6 -16.58 1.99 15.97
CA SER A 6 -17.45 0.99 16.62
C SER A 6 -18.45 0.32 15.68
N THR A 7 -18.75 0.92 14.52
CA THR A 7 -19.68 0.38 13.51
C THR A 7 -19.01 -0.48 12.44
N LEU A 8 -17.68 -0.60 12.45
CA LEU A 8 -16.94 -1.28 11.38
C LEU A 8 -16.71 -2.77 11.66
N ILE A 9 -16.91 -3.24 12.91
CA ILE A 9 -16.91 -4.67 13.20
C ILE A 9 -18.25 -5.25 12.73
N PRO A 10 -18.25 -6.21 11.77
CA PRO A 10 -19.50 -6.77 11.29
C PRO A 10 -20.25 -7.48 12.43
N PRO A 11 -21.60 -7.45 12.42
CA PRO A 11 -22.39 -8.03 13.48
C PRO A 11 -22.08 -9.52 13.65
N PRO A 12 -22.27 -10.09 14.86
CA PRO A 12 -21.99 -11.49 15.13
C PRO A 12 -22.75 -12.38 14.13
N ARG A 13 -22.01 -13.17 13.35
CA ARG A 13 -22.56 -14.24 12.50
C ARG A 13 -22.48 -15.56 13.28
N LEU A 14 -22.94 -16.66 12.68
CA LEU A 14 -22.64 -17.98 13.23
C LEU A 14 -21.10 -18.14 13.35
N PRO A 15 -20.59 -18.72 14.45
CA PRO A 15 -19.17 -18.89 14.65
C PRO A 15 -18.57 -19.74 13.52
N ILE A 16 -17.40 -19.32 13.03
CA ILE A 16 -16.66 -20.14 12.08
C ILE A 16 -16.14 -21.41 12.77
N ALA A 17 -15.88 -22.45 11.98
CA ALA A 17 -15.14 -23.61 12.45
C ALA A 17 -13.68 -23.21 12.72
N VAL A 18 -13.24 -23.32 13.97
CA VAL A 18 -11.86 -23.05 14.37
C VAL A 18 -10.97 -24.19 13.85
N SER A 19 -9.96 -23.85 13.07
CA SER A 19 -9.00 -24.80 12.51
C SER A 19 -7.64 -24.70 13.19
N GLU A 20 -6.77 -25.67 12.88
CA GLU A 20 -5.34 -25.57 13.20
C GLU A 20 -4.75 -24.22 12.75
N PRO A 21 -3.86 -23.60 13.55
CA PRO A 21 -3.30 -24.09 14.82
C PRO A 21 -4.11 -23.71 16.09
N PHE A 22 -5.33 -23.17 15.93
CA PHE A 22 -6.09 -22.58 17.05
C PHE A 22 -6.94 -23.58 17.85
N ASN A 23 -6.68 -24.86 17.68
CA ASN A 23 -7.27 -25.99 18.41
C ASN A 23 -6.20 -26.82 19.15
N ASP A 24 -4.95 -26.33 19.26
CA ASP A 24 -3.86 -27.02 19.95
C ASP A 24 -4.19 -27.23 21.45
N PRO A 25 -4.22 -28.48 21.95
CA PRO A 25 -4.48 -28.76 23.36
C PRO A 25 -3.39 -28.21 24.30
N LYS A 26 -2.19 -27.90 23.80
CA LYS A 26 -1.06 -27.34 24.56
C LYS A 26 -1.11 -25.83 24.72
N ALA A 27 -2.03 -25.13 24.04
CA ALA A 27 -2.15 -23.69 24.15
C ALA A 27 -2.58 -23.27 25.56
N ASP A 28 -2.02 -22.18 26.09
CA ASP A 28 -2.11 -21.79 27.49
C ASP A 28 -3.25 -20.78 27.81
N ILE A 29 -3.99 -20.32 26.80
CA ILE A 29 -5.15 -19.45 26.97
C ILE A 29 -6.20 -19.70 25.86
N ILE A 30 -7.48 -19.49 26.19
CA ILE A 30 -8.58 -19.55 25.23
C ILE A 30 -9.15 -18.15 25.04
N LEU A 31 -9.11 -17.61 23.82
CA LEU A 31 -9.86 -16.41 23.45
C LEU A 31 -11.27 -16.83 23.01
N ARG A 32 -12.28 -16.39 23.75
CA ARG A 32 -13.69 -16.66 23.43
C ARG A 32 -14.32 -15.44 22.77
N THR A 33 -14.69 -15.59 21.51
CA THR A 33 -15.29 -14.55 20.67
C THR A 33 -16.74 -14.24 21.06
N SER A 34 -17.25 -13.10 20.58
CA SER A 34 -18.63 -12.67 20.86
C SER A 34 -19.69 -13.62 20.31
N ASP A 35 -19.40 -14.28 19.18
CA ASP A 35 -20.18 -15.35 18.55
C ASP A 35 -19.85 -16.77 19.09
N LYS A 36 -19.10 -16.86 20.20
CA LYS A 36 -18.86 -18.08 21.00
C LYS A 36 -17.92 -19.12 20.36
N ALA A 37 -17.09 -18.75 19.39
CA ALA A 37 -15.96 -19.58 18.99
C ALA A 37 -14.80 -19.45 19.99
N ASP A 38 -14.16 -20.57 20.30
CA ASP A 38 -13.02 -20.68 21.23
C ASP A 38 -11.72 -20.89 20.46
N PHE A 39 -10.82 -19.90 20.51
CA PHE A 39 -9.49 -19.98 19.90
C PHE A 39 -8.46 -20.30 20.98
N ARG A 40 -7.85 -21.48 20.89
CA ARG A 40 -6.73 -21.90 21.75
C ARG A 40 -5.45 -21.25 21.24
N VAL A 41 -4.86 -20.37 22.04
CA VAL A 41 -3.70 -19.57 21.67
C VAL A 41 -2.64 -19.56 22.77
N HIS A 42 -1.45 -19.09 22.43
CA HIS A 42 -0.26 -19.05 23.25
C HIS A 42 0.02 -17.62 23.70
N ARG A 43 0.02 -17.37 25.00
CA ARG A 43 0.32 -16.07 25.62
C ARG A 43 1.62 -15.46 25.10
N PRO A 44 2.75 -16.20 24.98
CA PRO A 44 4.00 -15.61 24.48
C PRO A 44 3.88 -15.02 23.07
N ILE A 45 3.13 -15.67 22.17
CA ILE A 45 2.96 -15.19 20.79
C ILE A 45 2.16 -13.88 20.80
N LEU A 46 1.08 -13.81 21.60
CA LEU A 46 0.29 -12.58 21.74
C LEU A 46 1.10 -11.47 22.41
N SER A 47 1.84 -11.75 23.49
CA SER A 47 2.67 -10.74 24.18
C SER A 47 3.76 -10.15 23.28
N LEU A 48 4.37 -10.96 22.40
CA LEU A 48 5.41 -10.48 21.48
C LEU A 48 4.85 -9.58 20.36
N THR A 49 3.55 -9.67 20.08
CA THR A 49 2.90 -8.93 18.98
C THR A 49 2.02 -7.78 19.47
N SER A 50 1.65 -7.75 20.75
CA SER A 50 0.72 -6.80 21.35
C SER A 50 1.19 -6.38 22.74
N SER A 51 1.47 -5.08 22.91
CA SER A 51 1.75 -4.53 24.25
C SER A 51 0.56 -4.66 25.18
N PHE A 52 -0.67 -4.52 24.66
CA PHE A 52 -1.89 -4.72 25.42
C PHE A 52 -1.94 -6.12 26.07
N PHE A 53 -1.70 -7.18 25.30
CA PHE A 53 -1.71 -8.54 25.84
C PHE A 53 -0.52 -8.79 26.78
N MET A 54 0.65 -8.25 26.45
CA MET A 54 1.83 -8.31 27.33
C MET A 54 1.53 -7.73 28.71
N ASP A 55 0.99 -6.51 28.75
CA ASP A 55 0.65 -5.82 29.99
C ASP A 55 -0.45 -6.56 30.75
N MET A 56 -1.54 -6.93 30.05
CA MET A 56 -2.66 -7.66 30.66
C MET A 56 -2.23 -9.00 31.28
N PHE A 57 -1.32 -9.74 30.64
CA PHE A 57 -0.82 -11.00 31.19
C PHE A 57 0.19 -10.83 32.33
N SER A 58 0.79 -9.65 32.48
CA SER A 58 1.68 -9.34 33.60
C SER A 58 0.93 -9.04 34.91
N LEU A 59 -0.37 -8.72 34.82
CA LEU A 59 -1.19 -8.37 35.97
C LEU A 59 -1.45 -9.61 36.86
N PRO A 60 -1.44 -9.45 38.20
CA PRO A 60 -1.86 -10.53 39.11
C PRO A 60 -3.31 -10.93 38.83
N GLN A 61 -3.54 -12.21 38.52
CA GLN A 61 -4.90 -12.71 38.39
C GLN A 61 -5.53 -12.87 39.79
N PRO A 62 -6.81 -12.50 39.98
CA PRO A 62 -7.52 -12.79 41.22
C PRO A 62 -7.49 -14.30 41.44
N GLN A 63 -6.96 -14.75 42.58
CA GLN A 63 -7.06 -16.15 42.96
C GLN A 63 -8.55 -16.51 43.04
N LYS A 64 -8.98 -17.52 42.27
CA LYS A 64 -10.32 -18.09 42.44
C LYS A 64 -10.42 -18.58 43.87
N ALA A 65 -11.17 -17.86 44.70
CA ALA A 65 -11.45 -18.24 46.08
C ALA A 65 -12.30 -19.52 46.05
N GLY A 66 -11.66 -20.69 46.23
CA GLY A 66 -12.41 -21.94 46.40
C GLY A 66 -11.71 -23.25 46.09
N GLU A 67 -10.59 -23.30 45.37
CA GLU A 67 -9.94 -24.58 45.02
C GLU A 67 -8.63 -24.76 45.79
N SER A 68 -8.78 -25.27 47.01
CA SER A 68 -7.70 -25.81 47.85
C SER A 68 -7.30 -27.23 47.42
N ASP A 69 -7.11 -27.47 46.12
CA ASP A 69 -6.60 -28.74 45.63
C ASP A 69 -5.53 -28.51 44.57
N SER A 70 -4.40 -29.17 44.79
CA SER A 70 -3.10 -29.08 44.14
C SER A 70 -3.08 -29.48 42.65
N LYS A 71 -4.00 -28.97 41.83
CA LYS A 71 -3.96 -29.10 40.38
C LYS A 71 -3.50 -27.79 39.76
N SER A 72 -2.42 -27.86 38.99
CA SER A 72 -2.02 -26.77 38.10
C SER A 72 -3.24 -26.33 37.28
N PRO A 73 -3.54 -25.03 37.15
CA PRO A 73 -4.71 -24.56 36.42
C PRO A 73 -4.70 -25.15 35.00
N SER A 74 -5.78 -25.84 34.64
CA SER A 74 -5.93 -26.43 33.32
C SER A 74 -6.22 -25.31 32.30
N THR A 75 -5.92 -25.54 31.02
CA THR A 75 -6.13 -24.53 29.96
C THR A 75 -7.62 -24.19 29.77
N SER A 76 -8.52 -25.09 30.18
CA SER A 76 -9.97 -24.81 30.30
C SER A 76 -10.32 -23.77 31.36
N ASP A 77 -9.44 -23.47 32.31
CA ASP A 77 -9.69 -22.51 33.39
C ASP A 77 -9.34 -21.06 33.03
N GLN A 78 -8.71 -20.84 31.86
CA GLN A 78 -8.20 -19.54 31.40
C GLN A 78 -8.88 -19.07 30.10
N VAL A 79 -10.20 -18.89 30.18
CA VAL A 79 -11.00 -18.31 29.09
C VAL A 79 -11.03 -16.79 29.21
N LEU A 80 -10.54 -16.10 28.18
CA LEU A 80 -10.60 -14.66 28.04
C LEU A 80 -11.68 -14.28 27.01
N PRO A 81 -12.81 -13.68 27.42
CA PRO A 81 -13.80 -13.19 26.47
C PRO A 81 -13.28 -11.98 25.70
N VAL A 82 -13.60 -11.91 24.41
CA VAL A 82 -13.30 -10.79 23.51
C VAL A 82 -14.57 -10.35 22.76
N ASP A 83 -14.60 -9.10 22.32
CA ASP A 83 -15.78 -8.52 21.65
C ASP A 83 -15.84 -8.88 20.16
N GLU A 84 -14.68 -9.24 19.61
CA GLU A 84 -14.46 -9.60 18.23
C GLU A 84 -15.22 -10.88 17.87
N ASN A 85 -15.82 -10.90 16.67
CA ASN A 85 -16.38 -12.13 16.13
C ASN A 85 -15.27 -13.06 15.63
N SER A 86 -15.62 -14.32 15.46
CA SER A 86 -14.71 -15.39 15.06
C SER A 86 -14.02 -15.17 13.71
N LEU A 87 -14.69 -14.54 12.74
CA LEU A 87 -14.11 -14.27 11.43
C LEU A 87 -12.98 -13.25 11.48
N VAL A 88 -13.17 -12.14 12.20
CA VAL A 88 -12.16 -11.09 12.32
C VAL A 88 -11.01 -11.57 13.21
N LEU A 89 -11.31 -12.23 14.32
CA LEU A 89 -10.27 -12.73 15.22
C LEU A 89 -9.39 -13.80 14.54
N ASP A 90 -9.98 -14.74 13.78
CA ASP A 90 -9.21 -15.73 13.02
C ASP A 90 -8.22 -15.06 12.06
N ARG A 91 -8.65 -14.05 11.31
CA ARG A 91 -7.77 -13.30 10.40
C ARG A 91 -6.61 -12.65 11.16
N VAL A 92 -6.88 -11.94 12.25
CA VAL A 92 -5.84 -11.31 13.08
C VAL A 92 -4.86 -12.34 13.62
N LEU A 93 -5.36 -13.45 14.17
CA LEU A 93 -4.53 -14.51 14.71
C LEU A 93 -3.65 -15.16 13.63
N ARG A 94 -4.15 -15.32 12.40
CA ARG A 94 -3.35 -15.83 11.28
C ARG A 94 -2.24 -14.87 10.83
N TYR A 95 -2.41 -13.57 11.01
CA TYR A 95 -1.30 -12.61 10.86
C TYR A 95 -0.27 -12.76 11.98
N VAL A 96 -0.73 -13.03 13.20
CA VAL A 96 0.10 -13.12 14.42
C VAL A 96 0.91 -14.41 14.48
N TYR A 97 0.35 -15.54 14.06
CA TYR A 97 0.98 -16.85 14.21
C TYR A 97 2.01 -17.16 13.12
N PRO A 98 3.27 -17.50 13.48
CA PRO A 98 4.32 -17.78 12.49
C PRO A 98 4.04 -18.97 11.56
N SER A 99 3.24 -19.94 12.01
CA SER A 99 2.86 -21.13 11.24
C SER A 99 1.71 -20.90 10.27
N CYS A 100 1.15 -19.69 10.24
CA CYS A 100 0.01 -19.35 9.41
C CYS A 100 0.42 -18.44 8.25
N GLU A 101 -0.16 -18.72 7.08
CA GLU A 101 -0.29 -17.70 6.04
C GLU A 101 -1.64 -17.00 6.22
N PRO A 102 -1.66 -15.66 6.32
CA PRO A 102 -2.92 -14.92 6.39
C PRO A 102 -3.73 -15.14 5.13
N PRO A 103 -5.06 -15.30 5.23
CA PRO A 103 -5.90 -15.45 4.05
C PRO A 103 -5.83 -14.17 3.21
N PRO A 104 -5.85 -14.28 1.87
CA PRO A 104 -5.93 -13.11 1.03
C PRO A 104 -7.24 -12.36 1.32
N TRP A 105 -7.18 -11.04 1.30
CA TRP A 105 -8.36 -10.19 1.38
C TRP A 105 -8.70 -9.64 -0.01
N SER A 106 -9.99 -9.47 -0.26
CA SER A 106 -10.49 -9.09 -1.59
C SER A 106 -10.97 -7.63 -1.63
N ASP A 107 -11.63 -7.21 -0.56
CA ASP A 107 -12.25 -5.89 -0.40
C ASP A 107 -11.63 -5.15 0.79
N LEU A 108 -11.67 -3.81 0.77
CA LEU A 108 -11.32 -2.99 1.93
C LEU A 108 -12.23 -3.30 3.13
N ALA A 109 -13.49 -3.66 2.89
CA ALA A 109 -14.42 -4.09 3.95
C ALA A 109 -13.93 -5.34 4.72
N ASP A 110 -13.07 -6.17 4.10
CA ASP A 110 -12.48 -7.34 4.74
C ASP A 110 -11.33 -6.99 5.70
N ILE A 111 -10.53 -5.98 5.33
CA ILE A 111 -9.26 -5.67 6.01
C ILE A 111 -9.40 -4.55 7.04
N VAL A 112 -10.36 -3.64 6.89
CA VAL A 112 -10.64 -2.57 7.85
C VAL A 112 -10.91 -3.10 9.27
N PRO A 113 -11.76 -4.13 9.48
CA PRO A 113 -11.98 -4.70 10.82
C PRO A 113 -10.71 -5.34 11.40
N VAL A 114 -9.86 -5.92 10.55
CA VAL A 114 -8.58 -6.51 10.97
C VAL A 114 -7.65 -5.42 11.50
N ILE A 115 -7.46 -4.33 10.75
CA ILE A 115 -6.63 -3.18 11.17
C ILE A 115 -7.18 -2.61 12.48
N GLN A 116 -8.49 -2.44 12.59
CA GLN A 116 -9.14 -1.96 13.80
C GLN A 116 -8.85 -2.82 15.03
N VAL A 117 -8.96 -4.14 14.91
CA VAL A 117 -8.69 -5.06 16.02
C VAL A 117 -7.21 -5.07 16.38
N MET A 118 -6.32 -5.01 15.39
CA MET A 118 -4.88 -4.90 15.66
C MET A 118 -4.53 -3.59 16.38
N THR A 119 -5.16 -2.47 16.01
CA THR A 119 -5.05 -1.19 16.73
C THR A 119 -5.66 -1.27 18.14
N LYS A 120 -6.82 -1.91 18.32
CA LYS A 120 -7.44 -2.14 19.65
C LYS A 120 -6.47 -2.84 20.60
N TYR A 121 -5.75 -3.83 20.08
CA TYR A 121 -4.76 -4.59 20.84
C TYR A 121 -3.34 -4.01 20.75
N GLN A 122 -3.17 -2.76 20.35
CA GLN A 122 -1.89 -2.05 20.35
C GLN A 122 -0.77 -2.81 19.60
N MET A 123 -1.08 -3.33 18.42
CA MET A 123 -0.16 -4.11 17.60
C MET A 123 0.62 -3.26 16.58
N GLU A 124 0.49 -1.93 16.59
CA GLU A 124 0.99 -1.05 15.52
C GLU A 124 2.50 -1.10 15.33
N GLN A 125 3.25 -1.43 16.38
CA GLN A 125 4.71 -1.59 16.34
C GLN A 125 5.16 -2.99 15.89
N SER A 126 4.22 -3.91 15.70
CA SER A 126 4.54 -5.28 15.28
C SER A 126 4.84 -5.37 13.78
N MET A 127 5.69 -6.33 13.42
CA MET A 127 5.97 -6.64 12.01
C MET A 127 4.71 -7.13 11.28
N GLN A 128 3.78 -7.75 12.00
CA GLN A 128 2.52 -8.25 11.48
C GLN A 128 1.60 -7.12 11.06
N PHE A 129 1.47 -6.08 11.89
CA PHE A 129 0.71 -4.88 11.53
C PHE A 129 1.34 -4.19 10.33
N ARG A 130 2.67 -4.03 10.32
CA ARG A 130 3.39 -3.50 9.16
C ARG A 130 3.04 -4.27 7.87
N ARG A 131 3.07 -5.60 7.87
CA ARG A 131 2.73 -6.43 6.70
C ARG A 131 1.31 -6.18 6.20
N VAL A 132 0.34 -6.01 7.10
CA VAL A 132 -1.04 -5.66 6.73
C VAL A 132 -1.06 -4.31 6.00
N MET A 133 -0.41 -3.30 6.57
CA MET A 133 -0.38 -1.96 5.98
C MET A 133 0.39 -1.92 4.64
N GLU A 134 1.48 -2.69 4.50
CA GLU A 134 2.20 -2.84 3.22
C GLU A 134 1.31 -3.51 2.16
N SER A 135 0.57 -4.56 2.51
CA SER A 135 -0.37 -5.21 1.59
C SER A 135 -1.46 -4.24 1.11
N LEU A 136 -1.93 -3.36 2.00
CA LEU A 136 -2.92 -2.34 1.68
C LEU A 136 -2.39 -1.30 0.68
N LEU A 137 -1.14 -0.83 0.85
CA LEU A 137 -0.49 0.08 -0.09
C LEU A 137 -0.13 -0.58 -1.43
N ALA A 138 0.19 -1.87 -1.44
CA ALA A 138 0.53 -2.61 -2.66
C ALA A 138 -0.70 -2.89 -3.53
N ARG A 139 -1.88 -3.06 -2.91
CA ARG A 139 -3.10 -3.52 -3.58
C ARG A 139 -3.49 -2.76 -4.85
N PRO A 140 -3.48 -1.41 -4.89
CA PRO A 140 -3.87 -0.69 -6.11
C PRO A 140 -2.96 -1.00 -7.30
N LEU A 141 -1.68 -1.29 -7.05
CA LEU A 141 -0.69 -1.59 -8.07
C LEU A 141 -0.80 -3.05 -8.54
N GLU A 142 -1.18 -3.98 -7.66
CA GLU A 142 -1.41 -5.38 -8.00
C GLU A 142 -2.65 -5.60 -8.88
N LEU A 143 -3.69 -4.79 -8.66
CA LEU A 143 -4.93 -4.83 -9.44
C LEU A 143 -4.83 -4.06 -10.77
N GLY A 144 -3.84 -3.19 -10.90
CA GLY A 144 -3.60 -2.43 -12.12
C GLY A 144 -3.06 -3.33 -13.23
N GLU A 145 -3.50 -3.10 -14.46
CA GLU A 145 -2.83 -3.67 -15.62
C GLU A 145 -1.45 -3.02 -15.77
N THR A 146 -0.46 -3.80 -16.23
CA THR A 146 0.91 -3.29 -16.37
C THR A 146 0.94 -2.08 -17.28
N GLY A 147 1.16 -0.91 -16.68
CA GLY A 147 1.21 0.34 -17.42
C GLY A 147 -0.14 1.04 -17.63
N MET A 148 -1.12 0.80 -16.77
CA MET A 148 -2.27 1.68 -16.64
C MET A 148 -2.36 2.22 -15.22
N SER A 149 -2.92 3.44 -15.10
CA SER A 149 -3.21 4.04 -13.80
C SER A 149 -3.96 3.05 -12.90
N PRO A 150 -3.64 3.00 -11.60
CA PRO A 150 -4.30 2.08 -10.69
C PRO A 150 -5.81 2.40 -10.61
N PRO A 151 -6.67 1.41 -10.30
CA PRO A 151 -8.11 1.64 -10.27
C PRO A 151 -8.47 2.77 -9.28
N PRO A 152 -9.23 3.81 -9.71
CA PRO A 152 -9.45 4.99 -8.87
C PRO A 152 -10.13 4.70 -7.53
N GLY A 153 -11.15 3.83 -7.54
CA GLY A 153 -11.93 3.47 -6.36
C GLY A 153 -11.08 2.84 -5.26
N ILE A 154 -10.30 1.78 -5.58
CA ILE A 154 -9.46 1.10 -4.59
C ILE A 154 -8.35 2.02 -4.08
N THR A 155 -7.73 2.82 -4.95
CA THR A 155 -6.62 3.70 -4.56
C THR A 155 -7.08 4.79 -3.60
N LEU A 156 -8.23 5.43 -3.90
CA LEU A 156 -8.84 6.41 -3.00
C LEU A 156 -9.29 5.73 -1.71
N GLY A 157 -9.88 4.54 -1.80
CA GLY A 157 -10.29 3.77 -0.63
C GLY A 157 -9.14 3.42 0.30
N VAL A 158 -7.96 3.05 -0.24
CA VAL A 158 -6.74 2.82 0.55
C VAL A 158 -6.34 4.08 1.33
N LEU A 159 -6.32 5.25 0.68
CA LEU A 159 -6.05 6.51 1.38
C LEU A 159 -7.08 6.79 2.48
N CYS A 160 -8.36 6.56 2.21
CA CYS A 160 -9.43 6.72 3.20
C CYS A 160 -9.25 5.81 4.41
N VAL A 161 -8.85 4.54 4.20
CA VAL A 161 -8.54 3.61 5.30
C VAL A 161 -7.32 4.08 6.08
N MET A 162 -6.25 4.53 5.42
CA MET A 162 -5.08 5.10 6.12
C MET A 162 -5.45 6.35 6.93
N TYR A 163 -6.34 7.18 6.39
CA TYR A 163 -6.84 8.36 7.08
C TYR A 163 -7.67 8.01 8.31
N LEU A 164 -8.48 6.94 8.25
CA LEU A 164 -9.27 6.45 9.37
C LEU A 164 -8.41 6.12 10.60
N PHE A 165 -7.22 5.56 10.37
CA PHE A 165 -6.27 5.14 11.41
C PHE A 165 -5.10 6.11 11.59
N LYS A 166 -5.17 7.33 11.03
CA LYS A 166 -4.05 8.29 11.00
C LYS A 166 -3.44 8.60 12.36
N ASP A 167 -4.24 8.55 13.44
CA ASP A 167 -3.78 8.88 14.79
C ASP A 167 -2.93 7.76 15.41
N SER A 168 -3.08 6.53 14.91
CA SER A 168 -2.30 5.35 15.31
C SER A 168 -1.13 5.07 14.36
N LEU A 169 -1.03 5.76 13.23
CA LEU A 169 -0.05 5.50 12.18
C LEU A 169 1.03 6.59 12.14
N PRO A 170 2.29 6.22 11.85
CA PRO A 170 3.30 7.19 11.44
C PRO A 170 2.84 7.98 10.20
N GLN A 171 3.13 9.28 10.17
CA GLN A 171 2.75 10.19 9.07
C GLN A 171 3.18 9.68 7.68
N GLU A 172 4.32 9.00 7.61
CA GLU A 172 4.86 8.39 6.38
C GLU A 172 3.85 7.46 5.67
N TRP A 173 3.00 6.75 6.41
CA TRP A 173 1.99 5.87 5.82
C TRP A 173 0.92 6.65 5.06
N LEU A 174 0.47 7.75 5.65
CA LEU A 174 -0.53 8.62 5.03
C LEU A 174 0.06 9.31 3.79
N GLU A 175 1.32 9.74 3.86
CA GLU A 175 2.04 10.32 2.72
C GLU A 175 2.20 9.33 1.57
N LYS A 176 2.58 8.07 1.86
CA LYS A 176 2.66 7.01 0.86
C LYS A 176 1.31 6.79 0.17
N ALA A 177 0.23 6.74 0.94
CA ALA A 177 -1.12 6.59 0.38
C ALA A 177 -1.55 7.80 -0.45
N ALA A 178 -1.24 9.03 -0.01
CA ALA A 178 -1.53 10.25 -0.76
C ALA A 178 -0.76 10.28 -2.09
N LYS A 179 0.51 9.87 -2.09
CA LYS A 179 1.33 9.71 -3.30
C LYS A 179 0.77 8.66 -4.25
N LEU A 180 0.10 7.61 -3.77
CA LEU A 180 -0.60 6.66 -4.65
C LEU A 180 -1.74 7.35 -5.41
N VAL A 181 -2.50 8.24 -4.76
CA VAL A 181 -3.61 8.97 -5.39
C VAL A 181 -3.13 9.90 -6.51
N LEU A 182 -1.89 10.42 -6.46
CA LEU A 182 -1.32 11.22 -7.55
C LEU A 182 -1.23 10.45 -8.88
N ARG A 183 -1.25 9.11 -8.84
CA ARG A 183 -1.31 8.22 -10.02
C ARG A 183 -2.66 8.23 -10.73
N ILE A 184 -3.65 8.92 -10.17
CA ILE A 184 -4.97 9.07 -10.78
C ILE A 184 -5.07 10.49 -11.36
N PRO A 185 -5.53 10.65 -12.61
CA PRO A 185 -5.83 11.96 -13.16
C PRO A 185 -6.83 12.71 -12.28
N LEU A 186 -6.65 14.01 -12.09
CA LEU A 186 -7.50 14.81 -11.19
C LEU A 186 -8.98 14.72 -11.60
N LYS A 187 -9.25 14.78 -12.91
CA LYS A 187 -10.60 14.65 -13.47
C LYS A 187 -11.23 13.30 -13.10
N VAL A 188 -10.48 12.21 -13.26
CA VAL A 188 -10.95 10.86 -12.92
C VAL A 188 -11.17 10.72 -11.41
N LEU A 189 -10.30 11.31 -10.59
CA LEU A 189 -10.46 11.30 -9.13
C LEU A 189 -11.76 12.01 -8.70
N ILE A 190 -12.09 13.15 -9.31
CA ILE A 190 -13.31 13.93 -9.02
C ILE A 190 -14.56 13.21 -9.55
N GLU A 191 -14.47 12.56 -10.71
CA GLU A 191 -15.58 11.85 -11.35
C GLU A 191 -15.81 10.44 -10.79
N SER A 192 -14.87 9.90 -10.00
CA SER A 192 -14.97 8.57 -9.38
C SER A 192 -16.08 8.54 -8.33
N ARG A 193 -17.22 7.90 -8.67
CA ARG A 193 -18.42 7.88 -7.82
C ARG A 193 -18.55 6.71 -6.84
N PRO A 194 -18.09 5.47 -7.11
CA PRO A 194 -18.24 4.39 -6.14
C PRO A 194 -16.99 4.26 -5.25
N CYS A 195 -16.97 4.97 -4.11
CA CYS A 195 -15.99 4.75 -3.04
C CYS A 195 -16.67 4.92 -1.67
N PRO A 196 -17.24 3.85 -1.08
CA PRO A 196 -17.88 3.91 0.24
C PRO A 196 -16.93 4.41 1.34
N GLN A 197 -15.64 4.11 1.21
CA GLN A 197 -14.63 4.50 2.19
C GLN A 197 -14.41 6.01 2.27
N LEU A 198 -14.93 6.81 1.33
CA LEU A 198 -14.94 8.27 1.47
C LEU A 198 -15.60 8.74 2.78
N GLU A 199 -16.55 7.96 3.33
CA GLU A 199 -17.15 8.23 4.65
C GLU A 199 -16.13 8.26 5.81
N TYR A 200 -14.98 7.62 5.64
CA TYR A 200 -13.91 7.63 6.65
C TYR A 200 -13.12 8.94 6.67
N MET A 201 -13.26 9.75 5.62
CA MET A 201 -12.54 11.01 5.45
C MET A 201 -13.48 12.19 5.65
N SER A 202 -13.00 13.25 6.30
CA SER A 202 -13.76 14.50 6.37
C SER A 202 -13.81 15.20 5.01
N ALA A 203 -14.87 15.95 4.73
CA ALA A 203 -14.94 16.80 3.54
C ALA A 203 -13.74 17.76 3.44
N ARG A 204 -13.25 18.25 4.59
CA ARG A 204 -12.05 19.10 4.64
C ARG A 204 -10.82 18.36 4.14
N ALA A 205 -10.56 17.15 4.63
CA ALA A 205 -9.42 16.35 4.21
C ALA A 205 -9.49 15.97 2.72
N TYR A 206 -10.70 15.74 2.18
CA TYR A 206 -10.87 15.53 0.74
C TYR A 206 -10.52 16.79 -0.07
N LEU A 207 -10.95 17.98 0.37
CA LEU A 207 -10.56 19.24 -0.27
C LEU A 207 -9.05 19.47 -0.19
N ASP A 208 -8.43 19.19 0.96
CA ASP A 208 -6.98 19.29 1.14
C ASP A 208 -6.23 18.31 0.21
N LEU A 209 -6.77 17.12 -0.05
CA LEU A 209 -6.23 16.16 -1.02
C LEU A 209 -6.30 16.70 -2.46
N LEU A 210 -7.40 17.35 -2.86
CA LEU A 210 -7.52 17.97 -4.18
C LEU A 210 -6.53 19.12 -4.35
N ASP A 211 -6.33 19.93 -3.31
CA ASP A 211 -5.35 21.01 -3.32
C ASP A 211 -3.91 20.48 -3.32
N TYR A 212 -3.63 19.41 -2.58
CA TYR A 212 -2.36 18.69 -2.64
C TYR A 212 -2.07 18.20 -4.07
N HIS A 213 -3.04 17.55 -4.71
CA HIS A 213 -2.90 17.06 -6.10
C HIS A 213 -2.56 18.19 -7.08
N LYS A 214 -3.25 19.33 -6.99
CA LYS A 214 -2.97 20.53 -7.80
C LYS A 214 -1.58 21.10 -7.52
N LYS A 215 -1.19 21.24 -6.25
CA LYS A 215 0.12 21.76 -5.85
C LYS A 215 1.25 20.88 -6.36
N CYS A 216 1.11 19.55 -6.26
CA CYS A 216 2.07 18.62 -6.85
C CYS A 216 2.17 18.77 -8.36
N SER A 217 1.04 18.89 -9.07
CA SER A 217 1.00 19.14 -10.52
C SER A 217 1.76 20.43 -10.88
N GLU A 218 1.52 21.53 -10.15
CA GLU A 218 2.21 22.80 -10.40
C GLU A 218 3.70 22.74 -10.06
N SER A 219 4.09 22.09 -8.96
CA SER A 219 5.50 21.88 -8.60
C SER A 219 6.26 21.21 -9.73
N ILE A 220 5.70 20.13 -10.29
CA ILE A 220 6.31 19.39 -11.40
C ILE A 220 6.38 20.25 -12.68
N LYS A 221 5.34 21.02 -13.00
CA LYS A 221 5.34 21.90 -14.18
C LYS A 221 6.37 23.01 -14.09
N SER A 222 6.47 23.66 -12.94
CA SER A 222 7.35 24.81 -12.71
C SER A 222 8.83 24.43 -12.57
N ARG A 223 9.13 23.13 -12.37
CA ARG A 223 10.50 22.65 -12.19
C ARG A 223 11.32 22.92 -13.44
N SER A 224 12.51 23.49 -13.27
CA SER A 224 13.46 23.70 -14.37
C SER A 224 13.85 22.39 -15.05
N LEU A 225 14.32 22.47 -16.30
CA LEU A 225 14.90 21.30 -16.94
C LEU A 225 16.08 20.80 -16.11
N PRO A 226 16.16 19.50 -15.83
CA PRO A 226 17.25 18.95 -15.04
C PRO A 226 18.55 18.94 -15.85
N ALA A 227 19.70 19.06 -15.20
CA ALA A 227 21.00 19.13 -15.89
C ALA A 227 21.28 17.92 -16.79
N TRP A 228 20.72 16.76 -16.46
CA TRP A 228 20.85 15.55 -17.28
C TRP A 228 20.04 15.63 -18.59
N SER A 229 19.07 16.55 -18.74
CA SER A 229 18.29 16.66 -19.99
C SER A 229 19.16 17.01 -21.20
N ASP A 230 20.32 17.62 -20.96
CA ASP A 230 21.27 18.02 -21.99
C ASP A 230 22.48 17.07 -22.04
N ALA A 231 22.47 15.98 -21.25
CA ALA A 231 23.58 15.04 -21.17
C ALA A 231 23.69 14.23 -22.48
N PRO A 232 24.84 14.30 -23.18
CA PRO A 232 25.04 13.56 -24.43
C PRO A 232 24.99 12.04 -24.21
N ASP A 233 25.30 11.56 -23.00
CA ASP A 233 25.26 10.13 -22.64
C ASP A 233 23.85 9.51 -22.61
N LEU A 234 22.81 10.35 -22.61
CA LEU A 234 21.42 9.93 -22.77
C LEU A 234 20.98 9.86 -24.24
N LEU A 235 21.78 10.40 -25.16
CA LEU A 235 21.60 10.18 -26.59
C LEU A 235 21.94 8.72 -26.89
N TYR A 236 20.93 7.96 -27.29
CA TYR A 236 21.12 6.53 -27.55
C TYR A 236 21.86 6.31 -28.88
N GLU A 237 23.07 5.75 -28.78
CA GLU A 237 23.78 5.08 -29.88
C GLU A 237 23.28 3.62 -30.04
N CYS A 238 22.81 3.21 -31.24
CA CYS A 238 22.35 1.82 -31.46
C CYS A 238 23.51 0.83 -31.24
N THR A 239 23.52 0.14 -30.09
CA THR A 239 24.52 -0.89 -29.72
C THR A 239 24.56 -2.04 -30.73
N ASN A 240 23.40 -2.43 -31.27
CA ASN A 240 23.33 -3.40 -32.37
C ASN A 240 23.97 -2.83 -33.65
N GLY A 241 23.79 -1.54 -33.93
CA GLY A 241 24.45 -0.84 -35.04
C GLY A 241 25.96 -0.75 -34.89
N ALA A 242 26.44 -0.51 -33.67
CA ALA A 242 27.87 -0.50 -33.35
C ALA A 242 28.50 -1.90 -33.52
N MET A 243 27.79 -2.97 -33.14
CA MET A 243 28.28 -4.35 -33.36
C MET A 243 28.29 -4.75 -34.84
N THR A 244 27.35 -4.25 -35.65
CA THR A 244 27.30 -4.56 -37.10
C THR A 244 28.26 -3.72 -37.94
N ASN A 245 28.61 -2.50 -37.52
CA ASN A 245 29.48 -1.57 -38.26
C ASN A 245 30.89 -1.43 -37.64
N GLY A 246 31.46 -2.53 -37.13
CA GLY A 246 32.86 -2.56 -36.70
C GLY A 246 33.21 -1.59 -35.56
N GLY A 247 32.26 -1.28 -34.68
CA GLY A 247 32.46 -0.43 -33.49
C GLY A 247 32.11 1.05 -33.67
N LEU A 248 31.75 1.50 -34.88
CA LEU A 248 31.27 2.87 -35.12
C LEU A 248 29.75 2.92 -35.00
N ALA A 249 29.23 3.63 -33.99
CA ALA A 249 27.80 3.89 -33.85
C ALA A 249 27.35 4.84 -34.99
N THR A 250 26.65 4.31 -36.00
CA THR A 250 26.28 5.08 -37.19
C THR A 250 24.90 5.75 -37.12
N SER A 251 24.13 5.56 -36.05
CA SER A 251 22.82 6.21 -35.92
C SER A 251 22.46 6.46 -34.46
N THR A 252 22.34 7.73 -34.09
CA THR A 252 21.69 8.16 -32.85
C THR A 252 20.19 8.18 -33.08
N MET A 253 19.39 7.44 -32.29
CA MET A 253 17.92 7.43 -32.44
C MET A 253 17.25 8.64 -31.79
N MET A 254 18.00 9.46 -31.09
CA MET A 254 17.52 10.63 -30.38
C MET A 254 18.31 11.84 -30.88
N THR A 255 17.61 12.92 -31.25
CA THR A 255 18.27 14.22 -31.43
C THR A 255 18.72 14.74 -30.07
N SER A 256 19.69 15.67 -30.03
CA SER A 256 20.14 16.36 -28.79
C SER A 256 18.97 16.89 -27.96
N ASP A 257 17.87 17.25 -28.61
CA ASP A 257 16.68 17.82 -27.97
C ASP A 257 15.70 16.78 -27.43
N THR A 258 15.93 15.47 -27.64
CA THR A 258 14.94 14.43 -27.28
C THR A 258 14.63 14.35 -25.78
N PRO A 259 15.61 14.35 -24.86
CA PRO A 259 15.30 14.31 -23.43
C PRO A 259 14.59 15.61 -22.98
N ARG A 260 14.99 16.75 -23.53
CA ARG A 260 14.36 18.06 -23.30
C ARG A 260 12.90 18.10 -23.78
N ASN A 261 12.66 17.72 -25.03
CA ASN A 261 11.33 17.66 -25.63
C ASN A 261 10.44 16.63 -24.92
N SER A 262 11.02 15.50 -24.48
CA SER A 262 10.30 14.51 -23.67
C SER A 262 9.87 15.10 -22.32
N PHE A 263 10.76 15.87 -21.67
CA PHE A 263 10.43 16.58 -20.43
C PHE A 263 9.33 17.61 -20.65
N ASP A 264 9.41 18.41 -21.71
CA ASP A 264 8.40 19.42 -22.06
C ASP A 264 7.04 18.80 -22.43
N TYR A 265 7.05 17.69 -23.17
CA TYR A 265 5.85 16.93 -23.47
C TYR A 265 5.19 16.37 -22.20
N LEU A 266 5.99 15.77 -21.32
CA LEU A 266 5.51 15.25 -20.04
C LEU A 266 4.96 16.36 -19.14
N ARG A 267 5.56 17.57 -19.12
CA ARG A 267 5.00 18.76 -18.45
C ARG A 267 3.57 19.06 -18.91
N GLY A 268 3.28 18.91 -20.20
CA GLY A 268 1.93 19.05 -20.75
C GLY A 268 0.96 18.01 -20.17
N ILE A 269 1.36 16.74 -20.09
CA ILE A 269 0.55 15.65 -19.54
C ILE A 269 0.29 15.84 -18.04
N TYR A 270 1.27 16.34 -17.29
CA TYR A 270 1.13 16.55 -15.84
C TYR A 270 0.05 17.57 -15.46
N LYS A 271 -0.49 18.34 -16.43
CA LYS A 271 -1.64 19.23 -16.21
C LYS A 271 -2.88 18.50 -15.72
N GLU A 272 -3.11 17.28 -16.20
CA GLU A 272 -4.27 16.49 -15.82
C GLU A 272 -3.89 15.27 -14.96
N HIS A 273 -2.63 14.85 -15.01
CA HIS A 273 -2.14 13.64 -14.34
C HIS A 273 -0.71 13.81 -13.79
N PRO A 274 -0.53 14.31 -12.55
CA PRO A 274 0.78 14.69 -12.00
C PRO A 274 1.78 13.52 -11.90
N TYR A 275 1.31 12.27 -11.87
CA TYR A 275 2.18 11.11 -11.73
C TYR A 275 2.21 10.19 -12.97
N ALA A 276 1.79 10.69 -14.14
CA ALA A 276 1.63 9.90 -15.38
C ALA A 276 2.92 9.20 -15.82
N CYS A 277 4.09 9.75 -15.48
CA CYS A 277 5.39 9.26 -15.95
C CYS A 277 6.02 8.17 -15.10
N VAL A 278 5.40 7.77 -13.98
CA VAL A 278 5.96 6.75 -13.06
C VAL A 278 5.41 5.35 -13.38
N GLU A 279 4.81 5.21 -14.56
CA GLU A 279 4.46 3.92 -15.14
C GLU A 279 5.16 3.77 -16.49
N TRP A 280 5.78 2.60 -16.70
CA TRP A 280 6.61 2.30 -17.88
C TRP A 280 5.84 2.43 -19.21
N SER A 281 4.53 2.22 -19.20
CA SER A 281 3.64 2.42 -20.36
C SER A 281 3.66 3.83 -20.94
N SER A 282 3.85 4.85 -20.10
CA SER A 282 3.93 6.24 -20.55
C SER A 282 5.18 6.49 -21.41
N MET A 283 6.18 5.59 -21.36
CA MET A 283 7.31 5.60 -22.30
C MET A 283 6.94 5.08 -23.69
N ALA A 284 5.94 4.20 -23.82
CA ALA A 284 5.42 3.85 -25.14
C ALA A 284 4.84 5.08 -25.85
N VAL A 285 4.30 6.04 -25.10
CA VAL A 285 3.83 7.32 -25.64
C VAL A 285 4.98 8.18 -26.16
N LEU A 286 6.13 8.25 -25.45
CA LEU A 286 7.30 8.98 -25.96
C LEU A 286 7.88 8.35 -27.24
N VAL A 287 7.86 7.02 -27.32
CA VAL A 287 8.30 6.27 -28.51
C VAL A 287 7.32 6.50 -29.67
N ASN A 288 6.01 6.43 -29.42
CA ASN A 288 4.96 6.59 -30.42
C ASN A 288 4.73 8.05 -30.86
N ALA A 289 5.03 9.03 -30.00
CA ALA A 289 4.94 10.46 -30.33
C ALA A 289 6.09 10.95 -31.21
N GLY A 290 6.96 10.06 -31.68
CA GLY A 290 8.01 10.37 -32.66
C GLY A 290 9.22 11.10 -32.08
N TYR A 291 9.35 11.18 -30.75
CA TYR A 291 10.52 11.76 -30.09
C TYR A 291 11.75 10.85 -30.20
N SER A 292 11.57 9.55 -30.49
CA SER A 292 12.64 8.65 -30.94
C SER A 292 12.56 8.46 -32.45
N GLY A 293 13.62 8.86 -33.18
CA GLY A 293 13.79 8.57 -34.60
C GLY A 293 14.09 7.08 -34.84
N GLY A 294 13.67 6.55 -35.99
CA GLY A 294 13.91 5.15 -36.35
C GLY A 294 15.39 4.84 -36.60
N CYS A 295 15.86 3.68 -36.14
CA CYS A 295 17.19 3.17 -36.48
C CYS A 295 17.04 2.11 -37.56
N SER A 296 17.86 2.21 -38.61
CA SER A 296 17.90 1.26 -39.72
C SER A 296 18.32 -0.15 -39.31
N VAL A 297 19.13 -0.28 -38.26
CA VAL A 297 19.61 -1.58 -37.72
C VAL A 297 18.61 -2.15 -36.71
N CYS A 298 18.10 -1.30 -35.84
CA CYS A 298 17.17 -1.67 -34.79
C CYS A 298 15.68 -1.70 -35.30
N GLN A 299 15.43 -1.51 -36.62
CA GLN A 299 14.11 -1.42 -37.28
C GLN A 299 13.07 -0.51 -36.57
N GLY A 300 13.55 0.59 -35.99
CA GLY A 300 12.68 1.50 -35.23
C GLY A 300 12.35 1.06 -33.80
N ASN A 301 12.85 -0.09 -33.32
CA ASN A 301 12.68 -0.48 -31.92
C ASN A 301 13.65 0.30 -31.00
N PRO A 302 13.14 0.95 -29.94
CA PRO A 302 13.99 1.66 -28.99
C PRO A 302 14.73 0.69 -28.07
N CYS A 303 15.91 1.07 -27.59
CA CYS A 303 16.69 0.26 -26.66
C CYS A 303 16.06 0.24 -25.26
N PRO A 304 15.62 -0.93 -24.75
CA PRO A 304 14.90 -1.00 -23.49
C PRO A 304 15.73 -0.55 -22.27
N SER A 305 17.04 -0.83 -22.24
CA SER A 305 17.90 -0.52 -21.09
C SER A 305 18.14 0.99 -20.91
N ARG A 306 18.30 1.73 -22.01
CA ARG A 306 18.52 3.19 -22.00
C ARG A 306 17.23 3.96 -21.78
N LEU A 307 16.10 3.52 -22.36
CA LEU A 307 14.78 4.02 -22.00
C LEU A 307 14.50 3.84 -20.49
N LYS A 308 14.88 2.69 -19.93
CA LYS A 308 14.76 2.42 -18.48
C LYS A 308 15.63 3.32 -17.63
N ALA A 309 16.81 3.70 -18.11
CA ALA A 309 17.67 4.67 -17.41
C ALA A 309 17.06 6.08 -17.43
N MET A 310 16.62 6.56 -18.59
CA MET A 310 15.97 7.87 -18.74
C MET A 310 14.68 7.95 -17.90
N TYR A 311 13.86 6.90 -17.93
CA TYR A 311 12.67 6.79 -17.08
C TYR A 311 12.98 6.90 -15.59
N LYS A 312 14.05 6.25 -15.11
CA LYS A 312 14.47 6.36 -13.70
C LYS A 312 14.80 7.80 -13.33
N LEU A 313 15.49 8.53 -14.21
CA LEU A 313 15.82 9.94 -13.98
C LEU A 313 14.55 10.81 -13.93
N PHE A 314 13.63 10.64 -14.89
CA PHE A 314 12.32 11.31 -14.85
C PHE A 314 11.56 11.04 -13.57
N LYS A 315 11.49 9.77 -13.14
CA LYS A 315 10.84 9.37 -11.91
C LYS A 315 11.46 10.10 -10.70
N THR A 316 12.79 10.14 -10.60
CA THR A 316 13.48 10.84 -9.51
C THR A 316 13.17 12.33 -9.49
N GLU A 317 13.10 13.00 -10.65
CA GLU A 317 12.73 14.42 -10.71
C GLU A 317 11.29 14.68 -10.27
N VAL A 318 10.36 13.79 -10.63
CA VAL A 318 8.95 13.90 -10.21
C VAL A 318 8.81 13.63 -8.72
N GLU A 319 9.46 12.61 -8.18
CA GLU A 319 9.49 12.35 -6.74
C GLU A 319 10.06 13.55 -5.98
N ALA A 320 11.18 14.11 -6.44
CA ALA A 320 11.79 15.29 -5.84
C ALA A 320 10.95 16.57 -5.98
N ALA A 321 10.04 16.67 -6.96
CA ALA A 321 9.11 17.78 -7.10
C ALA A 321 7.88 17.62 -6.19
N VAL A 322 7.45 16.39 -5.97
CA VAL A 322 6.34 16.07 -5.05
C VAL A 322 6.80 16.25 -3.60
N ASP A 323 8.04 15.89 -3.27
CA ASP A 323 8.58 15.98 -1.91
C ASP A 323 8.79 17.43 -1.42
N THR A 324 8.69 18.43 -2.28
CA THR A 324 8.76 19.85 -1.89
C THR A 324 7.40 20.45 -1.49
N VAL A 325 6.30 19.68 -1.62
CA VAL A 325 4.92 20.10 -1.34
C VAL A 325 4.46 19.54 0.00
#